data_AF-A0A836D3E4-F1
#
_entry.id   AF-A0A836D3E4-F1
#
_cell.length_a   1.000
_cell.length_b   1.000
_cell.length_c   1.000
_cell.angle_alpha   90.00
_cell.angle_beta   90.00
_cell.angle_gamma   90.00
#
_symmetry.space_group_name_H-M   'P 1'
#
loop_
_entity.id
_entity.type
_entity.pdbx_description
1 polymer ?
#
loop_
_entity_poly.entity_id
_entity_poly.type
_entity_poly.pdbx_seq_one_letter_code
_entity_poly.pdbx_strand_id
1 'polypeptide(L)' 'MEAALLVEKNLNQALLDLHGLASARGDPHICDFLENHFLDEEVKLIKKMGNHLTNLRRLAGPQAGLGEYLFERLTLKHD' A
#
# COMPACT_ATOMS: atom_id res chain seq x y z
N MET A 1 -1.98 -3.02 11.06
CA MET A 1 -1.50 -2.35 9.82
C MET A 1 -0.40 -3.15 9.11
N GLU A 2 0.54 -3.76 9.82
CA GLU A 2 1.60 -4.59 9.19
C GLU A 2 1.05 -5.73 8.31
N ALA A 3 0.03 -6.45 8.81
CA ALA A 3 -0.64 -7.50 8.03
C ALA A 3 -1.25 -6.95 6.73
N ALA A 4 -1.92 -5.80 6.79
CA ALA A 4 -2.51 -5.18 5.60
C ALA A 4 -1.42 -4.73 4.60
N LEU A 5 -0.31 -4.14 5.07
CA LEU A 5 0.82 -3.77 4.20
C LEU A 5 1.45 -5.00 3.52
N LEU A 6 1.49 -6.14 4.20
CA LEU A 6 1.94 -7.40 3.60
C LEU A 6 0.99 -7.86 2.49
N VAL A 7 -0.33 -7.74 2.71
CA VAL A 7 -1.34 -8.05 1.69
C VAL A 7 -1.17 -7.17 0.46
N GLU A 8 -1.04 -5.84 0.62
CA GLU A 8 -0.85 -4.94 -0.53
C GLU A 8 0.43 -5.25 -1.30
N LYS A 9 1.55 -5.53 -0.60
CA LYS A 9 2.79 -5.93 -1.28
C LYS A 9 2.64 -7.21 -2.09
N ASN A 10 1.92 -8.20 -1.55
CA ASN A 10 1.66 -9.45 -2.25
C ASN A 10 0.72 -9.24 -3.45
N LEU A 11 -0.28 -8.38 -3.32
CA LEU A 11 -1.18 -8.00 -4.40
C LEU A 11 -0.44 -7.28 -5.53
N ASN A 12 0.38 -6.28 -5.20
CA ASN A 12 1.23 -5.59 -6.17
C ASN A 12 2.20 -6.55 -6.89
N GLN A 13 2.78 -7.52 -6.18
CA GLN A 13 3.60 -8.55 -6.82
C GLN A 13 2.80 -9.39 -7.81
N ALA A 14 1.59 -9.83 -7.43
CA ALA A 14 0.72 -10.59 -8.33
C ALA A 14 0.31 -9.77 -9.57
N LEU A 15 0.12 -8.46 -9.44
CA LEU A 15 -0.16 -7.55 -10.56
C LEU A 15 1.05 -7.39 -11.48
N LEU A 16 2.26 -7.30 -10.93
CA LEU A 16 3.51 -7.27 -11.71
C LEU A 16 3.74 -8.60 -12.45
N ASP A 17 3.45 -9.73 -11.82
CA ASP A 17 3.56 -11.05 -12.45
C ASP A 17 2.56 -11.19 -13.61
N LEU A 18 1.32 -10.70 -13.43
CA LEU A 18 0.30 -10.67 -14.47
C LEU A 18 0.70 -9.75 -15.64
N HIS A 19 1.25 -8.57 -15.33
CA HIS A 19 1.78 -7.64 -16.34
C HIS A 19 2.92 -8.28 -17.14
N GLY A 20 3.87 -8.94 -16.47
CA GLY A 20 4.95 -9.67 -17.12
C GLY A 20 4.44 -10.78 -18.04
N LEU A 21 3.39 -11.51 -17.64
CA LEU A 21 2.75 -12.53 -18.47
C LEU A 21 2.06 -11.92 -19.70
N ALA A 22 1.33 -10.81 -19.54
CA ALA A 22 0.67 -10.11 -20.64
C ALA A 22 1.70 -9.58 -21.65
N SER A 23 2.78 -8.98 -21.16
CA SER A 23 3.91 -8.51 -21.97
C SER A 23 4.56 -9.66 -22.75
N ALA A 24 4.85 -10.80 -22.09
CA ALA A 24 5.41 -11.98 -22.73
C ALA A 24 4.48 -12.59 -23.80
N ARG A 25 3.16 -12.39 -23.68
CA ARG A 25 2.16 -12.82 -24.67
C ARG A 25 1.88 -11.78 -25.75
N GLY A 26 2.51 -10.61 -25.67
CA GLY A 26 2.30 -9.52 -26.63
C GLY A 26 0.91 -8.89 -26.54
N ASP A 27 0.32 -8.82 -25.35
CA ASP A 27 -0.97 -8.16 -25.10
C ASP A 27 -0.78 -6.75 -24.52
N PRO A 28 -0.67 -5.71 -25.38
CA PRO A 28 -0.45 -4.33 -24.92
C PRO A 28 -1.67 -3.74 -24.21
N HIS A 29 -2.88 -4.26 -24.46
CA HIS A 29 -4.10 -3.72 -23.86
C HIS A 29 -4.17 -4.11 -22.37
N ILE A 30 -3.83 -5.35 -22.03
CA ILE A 30 -3.76 -5.76 -20.62
C ILE A 30 -2.62 -5.02 -19.88
N CYS A 31 -1.46 -4.83 -20.51
CA CYS A 31 -0.37 -4.06 -19.90
C CYS A 31 -0.82 -2.63 -19.56
N ASP A 32 -1.41 -1.91 -20.53
CA ASP A 32 -1.91 -0.55 -20.33
C ASP A 32 -3.01 -0.48 -19.24
N PHE A 33 -3.93 -1.45 -19.23
CA PHE A 33 -4.97 -1.54 -18.21
C PHE A 33 -4.39 -1.70 -16.80
N LEU A 34 -3.39 -2.58 -16.63
CA LEU A 34 -2.75 -2.81 -15.34
C LEU A 34 -1.93 -1.59 -14.87
N GLU A 35 -1.21 -0.96 -15.78
CA GLU A 35 -0.41 0.25 -15.50
C GLU A 35 -1.29 1.42 -15.06
N ASN A 36 -2.35 1.72 -15.82
CA ASN A 36 -3.16 2.92 -15.61
C ASN A 36 -4.16 2.80 -14.45
N HIS A 37 -4.59 1.59 -14.09
CA HIS A 37 -5.66 1.40 -13.12
C HIS A 37 -5.24 0.75 -11.80
N PHE A 38 -4.12 0.03 -11.77
CA PHE A 38 -3.74 -0.77 -10.60
C PHE A 38 -2.34 -0.44 -10.10
N LEU A 39 -1.32 -0.53 -10.95
CA LEU A 39 0.08 -0.47 -10.50
C LEU A 39 0.45 0.88 -9.86
N ASP A 40 0.00 2.01 -10.40
CA ASP A 40 0.27 3.33 -9.80
C ASP A 40 -0.46 3.51 -8.45
N GLU A 41 -1.71 3.04 -8.36
CA GLU A 41 -2.50 3.13 -7.13
C GLU A 41 -1.95 2.22 -6.02
N GLU A 42 -1.52 1.00 -6.37
CA GLU A 42 -0.87 0.08 -5.43
C GLU A 42 0.41 0.67 -4.83
N VAL A 43 1.27 1.28 -5.66
CA VAL A 43 2.51 1.90 -5.18
C VAL A 43 2.20 3.06 -4.22
N LYS A 44 1.20 3.89 -4.54
CA LYS A 44 0.75 4.98 -3.66
C LYS A 44 0.20 4.44 -2.33
N LEU A 45 -0.61 3.39 -2.38
CA LEU A 45 -1.21 2.76 -1.19
C LEU A 45 -0.14 2.13 -0.29
N ILE A 46 0.76 1.32 -0.85
CA ILE A 46 1.90 0.73 -0.13
C ILE A 46 2.75 1.82 0.53
N LYS A 47 2.99 2.93 -0.18
CA LYS A 47 3.74 4.07 0.37
C LYS A 47 2.99 4.73 1.54
N LYS A 48 1.70 5.02 1.37
CA LYS A 48 0.84 5.61 2.42
C LYS A 48 0.83 4.73 3.68
N MET A 49 0.61 3.43 3.51
CA MET A 49 0.62 2.47 4.62
C MET A 49 2.00 2.32 5.29
N GLY A 50 3.09 2.34 4.51
CA GLY A 50 4.44 2.34 5.05
C GLY A 50 4.75 3.58 5.89
N ASN A 51 4.27 4.75 5.46
CA ASN A 51 4.38 5.99 6.22
C ASN A 51 3.58 5.92 7.54
N HIS A 52 2.34 5.43 7.48
CA HIS A 52 1.50 5.22 8.67
C HIS A 52 2.14 4.28 9.68
N LEU A 53 2.68 3.14 9.22
CA LEU A 53 3.37 2.19 10.09
C LEU A 53 4.60 2.81 10.75
N THR A 54 5.37 3.62 10.02
CA THR A 54 6.53 4.35 10.56
C THR A 54 6.09 5.34 11.64
N ASN A 55 4.99 6.07 11.41
CA ASN A 55 4.43 6.98 12.41
C ASN A 55 3.99 6.25 13.68
N LEU A 56 3.26 5.14 13.55
CA LEU A 56 2.82 4.32 14.68
C LEU A 56 4.01 3.78 15.48
N ARG A 57 5.05 3.27 14.81
CA ARG A 57 6.27 2.80 15.47
C ARG A 57 6.99 3.91 16.25
N ARG A 58 6.97 5.16 15.75
CA ARG A 58 7.54 6.32 16.44
C ARG A 58 6.73 6.73 17.67
N LEU A 59 5.43 6.43 17.67
CA LEU A 59 4.51 6.70 18.79
C LEU A 59 4.47 5.54 19.80
N ALA A 60 5.22 4.46 19.57
CA ALA A 60 5.34 3.36 20.51
C ALA A 60 6.05 3.81 21.81
N GLY A 61 5.69 3.18 22.93
CA GLY A 61 6.29 3.45 24.25
C GLY A 61 5.26 3.54 25.36
N PRO A 62 5.61 4.14 26.52
CA PRO A 62 4.72 4.21 27.70
C PRO A 62 3.37 4.88 27.44
N GLN A 63 3.26 5.69 26.39
CA GLN A 63 2.03 6.39 25.99
C GLN A 63 1.45 5.86 24.67
N ALA A 64 1.73 4.61 24.28
CA ALA A 64 1.27 4.03 23.02
C ALA A 64 -0.24 4.23 22.77
N GLY A 65 -1.08 4.05 23.81
CA GLY A 65 -2.53 4.27 23.68
C GLY A 65 -2.93 5.71 23.34
N LEU A 66 -2.22 6.72 23.87
CA LEU A 66 -2.43 8.12 23.48
C LEU A 66 -1.92 8.37 22.05
N GLY A 67 -0.78 7.76 21.69
CA GLY A 67 -0.22 7.81 20.35
C GLY A 67 -1.17 7.27 19.29
N GLU A 68 -1.77 6.10 19.54
CA GLU A 68 -2.76 5.48 18.66
C GLU A 68 -4.03 6.34 18.53
N TYR A 69 -4.55 6.87 19.64
CA TYR A 69 -5.71 7.76 19.63
C TYR A 69 -5.47 9.03 18.81
N LEU A 70 -4.30 9.67 18.98
CA LEU A 70 -3.94 10.86 18.21
C LEU A 70 -3.72 10.53 16.73
N PHE A 71 -3.11 9.37 16.42
CA PHE A 71 -2.94 8.91 15.05
C PHE A 71 -4.29 8.69 14.34
N GLU A 72 -5.26 8.08 15.01
CA GLU A 72 -6.62 7.92 14.47
C GLU A 72 -7.26 9.28 14.16
N ARG A 73 -7.19 10.22 15.11
CA ARG A 73 -7.88 11.52 14.98
C ARG A 73 -7.24 12.48 14.01
N LEU A 74 -5.90 12.51 13.95
CA LEU A 74 -5.15 13.52 13.19
C LEU A 74 -4.67 13.02 11.84
N THR A 75 -4.62 11.69 11.62
CA THR A 75 -4.21 11.10 10.35
C THR A 75 -5.38 10.40 9.69
N LEU A 76 -5.92 9.33 10.30
CA LEU A 76 -6.91 8.49 9.62
C LEU A 76 -8.26 9.18 9.35
N LYS A 77 -8.72 10.08 10.22
CA LYS A 77 -9.97 10.82 10.01
C LYS A 77 -9.86 11.97 9.01
N HIS A 78 -8.66 12.31 8.54
CA HIS A 78 -8.41 13.46 7.66
C HIS A 78 -7.73 13.03 6.35
N ASP A 79 -7.58 11.72 6.15
CA ASP A 79 -7.11 11.04 4.95
C ASP A 79 -8.28 10.64 4.04
#